data_AF-G0PHC1-F1
#
_entry.id   AF-G0PHC1-F1
#
_cell.length_a   1.000
_cell.length_b   1.000
_cell.length_c   1.000
_cell.angle_alpha   90.00
_cell.angle_beta   90.00
_cell.angle_gamma   90.00
#
_symmetry.space_group_name_H-M   'P 1'
#
loop_
_entity.id
_entity.type
_entity.pdbx_description
1 polymer ?
#
loop_
_entity_poly.entity_id
_entity_poly.type
_entity_poly.pdbx_seq_one_letter_code
_entity_poly.pdbx_strand_id
1 'polypeptide(L)'
;MSADEKTQSRCLIGSLIIFIILIIALLVTAVILKFSDSHSSALSQNSSDFSFSSSSVPSRPELTTAAVPKPTVTPIKPRNVCESPECITLAHQLHNFRDPTVDPCQDFYQFSCGNYIQHTVVEEPVMIKKNEIFVNLIRGMNSVV
;
A
#
# COMPACT_ATOMS: atom_id res chain seq x y z
N MET A 1 -37.58 -22.25 43.43
CA MET A 1 -36.60 -22.73 42.44
C MET A 1 -36.63 -21.85 41.20
N SER A 2 -35.66 -20.95 40.96
CA SER A 2 -35.51 -20.29 39.63
C SER A 2 -34.23 -19.42 39.43
N ALA A 3 -33.29 -19.34 40.38
CA ALA A 3 -32.10 -18.49 40.24
C ALA A 3 -30.86 -19.22 39.69
N ASP A 4 -30.74 -20.54 39.91
CA ASP A 4 -29.57 -21.32 39.47
C ASP A 4 -29.57 -21.64 37.97
N GLU A 5 -30.73 -21.92 37.36
CA GLU A 5 -30.82 -22.32 35.94
C GLU A 5 -30.39 -21.19 34.98
N LYS A 6 -30.76 -19.94 35.31
CA LYS A 6 -30.38 -18.75 34.51
C LYS A 6 -28.90 -18.40 34.66
N THR A 7 -28.30 -18.72 35.81
CA THR A 7 -26.87 -18.51 36.08
C THR A 7 -26.03 -19.56 35.36
N GLN A 8 -26.50 -20.81 35.33
CA GLN A 8 -25.87 -21.90 34.60
C GLN A 8 -25.85 -21.67 33.08
N SER A 9 -26.94 -21.18 32.49
CA SER A 9 -27.02 -20.86 31.06
C SER A 9 -26.05 -19.74 30.64
N ARG A 10 -25.89 -18.69 31.47
CA ARG A 10 -24.98 -17.56 31.20
C ARG A 10 -23.51 -17.95 31.28
N CYS A 11 -23.16 -18.89 32.16
CA CYS A 11 -21.81 -19.43 32.26
C CYS A 11 -21.45 -20.30 31.05
N LEU A 12 -22.41 -21.10 30.56
CA LEU A 12 -22.25 -21.88 29.34
C LEU A 12 -22.04 -20.99 28.10
N ILE A 13 -22.83 -19.93 27.96
CA ILE A 13 -22.65 -18.96 26.87
C ILE A 13 -21.30 -18.26 26.96
N GLY A 14 -20.88 -17.86 28.18
CA GLY A 14 -19.57 -17.25 28.39
C GLY A 14 -18.41 -18.18 28.00
N SER A 15 -18.48 -19.44 28.42
CA SER A 15 -17.49 -20.47 28.04
C SER A 15 -17.46 -20.72 26.54
N LEU A 16 -18.62 -20.77 25.87
CA LEU A 16 -18.70 -20.89 24.42
C LEU A 16 -18.09 -19.69 23.69
N ILE A 17 -18.35 -18.46 24.15
CA ILE A 17 -17.76 -17.25 23.56
C ILE A 17 -16.24 -17.26 23.73
N ILE A 18 -15.73 -17.62 24.92
CA ILE A 18 -14.29 -17.72 25.16
C ILE A 18 -13.66 -18.77 24.23
N PHE A 19 -14.31 -19.93 24.09
CA PHE A 19 -13.84 -20.98 23.19
C PHE A 19 -13.82 -20.53 21.71
N ILE A 20 -14.86 -19.82 21.28
CA ILE A 20 -14.92 -19.24 19.92
C ILE A 20 -13.80 -18.21 19.72
N ILE A 21 -13.54 -17.33 20.70
CA ILE A 21 -12.45 -16.34 20.61
C ILE A 21 -11.09 -17.03 20.52
N LEU A 22 -10.86 -18.09 21.31
CA LEU A 22 -9.62 -18.87 21.25
C LEU A 22 -9.46 -19.55 19.88
N ILE A 23 -10.53 -20.13 19.32
CA ILE A 23 -10.50 -20.70 17.97
C ILE A 23 -10.16 -19.63 16.93
N ILE A 24 -10.81 -18.46 16.98
CA ILE A 24 -10.55 -17.38 16.05
C ILE A 24 -9.10 -16.91 16.15
N ALA A 25 -8.57 -16.72 17.36
CA ALA A 25 -7.17 -16.34 17.58
C ALA A 25 -6.19 -17.37 17.00
N LEU A 26 -6.47 -18.67 17.18
CA LEU A 26 -5.67 -19.75 16.59
C LEU A 26 -5.76 -19.75 15.06
N LEU A 27 -6.94 -19.57 14.49
CA LEU A 27 -7.13 -19.50 13.03
C LEU A 27 -6.40 -18.30 12.43
N VAL A 28 -6.51 -17.12 13.05
CA VAL A 28 -5.79 -15.91 12.61
C VAL A 28 -4.29 -16.14 12.69
N THR A 29 -3.79 -16.71 13.79
CA THR A 29 -2.36 -17.03 13.95
C THR A 29 -1.90 -18.03 12.90
N ALA A 30 -2.67 -19.09 12.63
CA ALA A 30 -2.35 -20.09 11.62
C ALA A 30 -2.36 -19.51 10.19
N VAL A 31 -3.33 -18.63 9.88
CA VAL A 31 -3.39 -17.90 8.61
C VAL A 31 -2.19 -16.98 8.47
N ILE A 32 -1.81 -16.23 9.50
CA ILE A 32 -0.62 -15.36 9.47
C ILE A 32 0.66 -16.19 9.28
N LEU A 33 0.80 -17.33 9.96
CA LEU A 33 1.98 -18.21 9.79
C LEU A 33 2.03 -18.84 8.39
N LYS A 34 0.88 -19.27 7.84
CA LYS A 34 0.78 -19.79 6.46
C LYS A 34 0.98 -18.69 5.41
N PHE A 35 0.55 -17.47 5.70
CA PHE A 35 0.81 -16.30 4.88
C PHE A 35 2.28 -15.90 4.95
N SER A 36 2.92 -16.05 6.11
CA SER A 36 4.35 -15.81 6.30
C SER A 36 5.19 -16.83 5.55
N ASP A 37 4.79 -18.11 5.46
CA ASP A 37 5.46 -19.10 4.58
C ASP A 37 5.33 -18.74 3.09
N SER A 38 4.19 -18.17 2.68
CA SER A 38 3.97 -17.74 1.28
C SER A 38 4.53 -16.35 0.94
N HIS A 39 5.04 -15.61 1.93
CA HIS A 39 5.80 -14.36 1.73
C HIS A 39 7.27 -14.43 2.17
N SER A 40 7.71 -15.56 2.74
CA SER A 40 9.13 -15.83 3.06
C SER A 40 9.86 -16.36 1.84
N SER A 41 9.83 -15.57 0.78
CA SER A 41 10.99 -15.36 -0.09
C SER A 41 11.17 -13.86 -0.31
N ALA A 42 11.04 -13.04 0.74
CA ALA A 42 11.49 -11.64 0.72
C ALA A 42 11.62 -11.01 2.12
N LEU A 43 12.35 -11.62 3.06
CA LEU A 43 13.33 -10.91 3.93
C LEU A 43 14.09 -11.91 4.83
N SER A 44 14.93 -12.75 4.21
CA SER A 44 16.23 -13.01 4.82
C SER A 44 17.22 -12.09 4.12
N GLN A 45 17.16 -10.80 4.46
CA GLN A 45 18.34 -9.95 4.31
C GLN A 45 18.95 -9.86 5.69
N ASN A 46 19.63 -10.96 6.02
CA ASN A 46 20.76 -10.90 6.90
C ASN A 46 21.69 -9.82 6.34
N SER A 47 21.85 -8.76 7.11
CA SER A 47 22.75 -7.66 6.85
C SER A 47 24.19 -8.16 6.92
N SER A 48 24.72 -8.64 5.79
CA SER A 48 26.14 -8.70 5.49
C SER A 48 26.31 -9.27 4.08
N ASP A 49 26.98 -8.51 3.23
CA ASP A 49 27.53 -8.84 1.91
C ASP A 49 26.68 -8.53 0.66
N PHE A 50 26.96 -7.32 0.10
CA PHE A 50 27.41 -7.10 -1.29
C PHE A 50 26.34 -7.18 -2.42
N SER A 51 26.23 -6.26 -3.39
CA SER A 51 27.03 -5.08 -3.78
C SER A 51 26.07 -4.02 -4.32
N PHE A 52 25.96 -2.89 -3.61
CA PHE A 52 25.52 -1.65 -4.22
C PHE A 52 26.60 -1.28 -5.23
N SER A 53 26.31 -1.53 -6.51
CA SER A 53 27.07 -0.94 -7.60
C SER A 53 27.05 0.55 -7.34
N SER A 54 28.20 1.06 -6.89
CA SER A 54 28.41 2.46 -6.58
C SER A 54 28.27 3.23 -7.88
N SER A 55 27.03 3.52 -8.28
CA SER A 55 26.74 4.63 -9.15
C SER A 55 27.11 5.84 -8.32
N SER A 56 28.35 6.27 -8.52
CA SER A 56 28.92 7.54 -8.11
C SER A 56 27.81 8.59 -8.01
N VAL A 57 27.41 8.91 -6.77
CA VAL A 57 26.76 10.18 -6.47
C VAL A 57 27.76 11.23 -6.96
N PRO A 58 27.45 12.03 -8.01
CA PRO A 58 28.32 13.13 -8.35
C PRO A 58 28.24 14.11 -7.19
N SER A 59 29.34 14.23 -6.46
CA SER A 59 29.58 15.33 -5.53
C SER A 59 29.21 16.62 -6.24
N ARG A 60 28.28 17.35 -5.62
CA ARG A 60 27.93 18.74 -5.94
C ARG A 60 29.22 19.54 -6.24
N PRO A 61 29.42 20.07 -7.45
CA PRO A 61 30.55 20.96 -7.70
C PRO A 61 30.35 22.22 -6.87
N GLU A 62 31.33 22.48 -6.02
CA GLU A 62 31.54 23.72 -5.32
C GLU A 62 31.55 24.89 -6.32
N LEU A 63 30.81 25.95 -5.97
CA LEU A 63 30.66 27.15 -6.78
C LEU A 63 32.01 27.87 -6.89
N THR A 64 32.78 27.58 -7.93
CA THR A 64 33.98 28.38 -8.26
C THR A 64 33.66 29.34 -9.38
N THR A 65 33.70 30.62 -9.03
CA THR A 65 33.71 31.76 -9.95
C THR A 65 34.96 31.65 -10.85
N ALA A 66 34.78 31.56 -12.17
CA ALA A 66 35.62 32.20 -13.20
C ALA A 66 35.31 31.69 -14.63
N ALA A 67 35.13 32.66 -15.53
CA ALA A 67 35.26 32.63 -16.99
C ALA A 67 34.35 31.70 -17.82
N VAL A 68 33.45 32.34 -18.57
CA VAL A 68 32.58 31.76 -19.60
C VAL A 68 33.40 31.14 -20.75
N PRO A 69 33.29 29.83 -21.05
CA PRO A 69 33.79 29.25 -22.28
C PRO A 69 32.66 28.95 -23.29
N LYS A 70 33.00 29.23 -24.54
CA LYS A 70 32.35 28.94 -25.83
C LYS A 70 31.53 27.62 -25.89
N PRO A 71 30.39 27.57 -26.62
CA PRO A 71 29.54 26.39 -26.68
C PRO A 71 30.19 25.29 -27.52
N THR A 72 30.88 24.38 -26.83
CA THR A 72 31.28 23.08 -27.39
C THR A 72 30.11 22.13 -27.19
N VAL A 73 29.51 21.66 -28.29
CA VAL A 73 28.50 20.59 -28.25
C VAL A 73 29.21 19.31 -27.81
N THR A 74 29.23 19.07 -26.51
CA THR A 74 29.62 17.79 -25.93
C THR A 74 28.59 16.72 -26.30
N PRO A 75 29.01 15.46 -26.53
CA PRO A 75 28.08 14.35 -26.72
C PRO A 75 27.14 14.30 -25.52
N ILE A 76 25.83 14.36 -25.76
CA ILE A 76 24.83 14.25 -24.70
C ILE A 76 24.97 12.84 -24.12
N LYS A 77 25.66 12.72 -22.98
CA LYS A 77 25.68 11.50 -22.20
C LYS A 77 24.22 11.08 -21.98
N PRO A 78 23.84 9.81 -22.23
CA PRO A 78 22.48 9.38 -21.98
C PRO A 78 22.11 9.76 -20.54
N ARG A 79 21.00 10.49 -20.40
CA ARG A 79 20.49 10.90 -19.08
C ARG A 79 20.19 9.62 -18.30
N ASN A 80 20.61 9.56 -17.05
CA ASN A 80 20.37 8.43 -16.15
C ASN A 80 18.92 8.43 -15.61
N VAL A 81 17.97 8.84 -16.43
CA VAL A 81 16.55 8.99 -16.09
C VAL A 81 15.79 7.99 -16.95
N CYS A 82 14.79 7.31 -16.36
CA CYS A 82 13.91 6.48 -17.17
C CYS A 82 13.00 7.38 -18.01
N GLU A 83 12.97 7.10 -19.31
CA GLU A 83 12.10 7.80 -20.27
C GLU A 83 11.03 6.86 -20.84
N SER A 84 10.79 5.71 -20.18
CA SER A 84 9.70 4.81 -20.57
C SER A 84 8.35 5.49 -20.29
N PRO A 85 7.31 5.18 -21.09
CA PRO A 85 5.97 5.75 -20.88
C PRO A 85 5.44 5.51 -19.47
N GLU A 86 5.71 4.34 -18.90
CA GLU A 86 5.29 3.94 -17.56
C GLU A 86 6.00 4.77 -16.50
N CYS A 87 7.32 4.97 -16.64
CA CYS A 87 8.10 5.80 -15.72
C CYS A 87 7.63 7.25 -15.75
N ILE A 88 7.41 7.83 -16.94
CA ILE A 88 6.93 9.22 -17.07
C ILE A 88 5.54 9.36 -16.43
N THR A 89 4.64 8.42 -16.69
CA THR A 89 3.29 8.41 -16.13
C THR A 89 3.34 8.34 -14.60
N LEU A 90 4.13 7.42 -14.04
CA LEU A 90 4.29 7.26 -12.60
C LEU A 90 4.92 8.50 -11.96
N ALA A 91 5.95 9.06 -12.57
CA ALA A 91 6.61 10.27 -12.08
C ALA A 91 5.62 11.44 -12.01
N HIS A 92 4.78 11.59 -13.02
CA HIS A 92 3.75 12.63 -13.07
C HIS A 92 2.66 12.41 -11.99
N GLN A 93 2.23 11.16 -11.78
CA GLN A 93 1.28 10.82 -10.72
C GLN A 93 1.84 11.14 -9.33
N LEU A 94 3.04 10.65 -9.02
CA LEU A 94 3.69 10.89 -7.73
C LEU A 94 3.92 12.38 -7.48
N HIS A 95 4.31 13.11 -8.52
CA HIS A 95 4.48 14.56 -8.45
C HIS A 95 3.19 15.28 -8.01
N ASN A 96 2.04 14.83 -8.52
CA ASN A 96 0.74 15.46 -8.24
C ASN A 96 0.12 15.04 -6.91
N PHE A 97 0.46 13.86 -6.39
CA PHE A 97 0.00 13.42 -5.08
C PHE A 97 0.68 14.16 -3.92
N ARG A 98 1.88 14.71 -4.18
CA ARG A 98 2.67 15.45 -3.20
C ARG A 98 2.00 16.77 -2.79
N ASP A 99 2.10 17.11 -1.52
CA ASP A 99 1.80 18.43 -0.98
C ASP A 99 3.12 19.14 -0.58
N PRO A 100 3.67 20.02 -1.43
CA PRO A 100 4.96 20.68 -1.17
C PRO A 100 4.87 21.78 -0.10
N THR A 101 3.70 22.05 0.44
CA THR A 101 3.52 23.08 1.49
C THR A 101 3.93 22.59 2.88
N VAL A 102 4.11 21.27 3.03
CA VAL A 102 4.47 20.61 4.28
C VAL A 102 5.94 20.17 4.25
N ASP A 103 6.66 20.37 5.35
CA ASP A 103 8.05 19.90 5.48
C ASP A 103 8.06 18.36 5.64
N PRO A 104 8.76 17.60 4.77
CA PRO A 104 8.91 16.16 4.90
C PRO A 104 9.47 15.70 6.24
N CYS A 105 10.27 16.53 6.91
CA CYS A 105 10.84 16.21 8.22
C CYS A 105 9.82 16.34 9.36
N GLN A 106 8.72 17.08 9.14
CA GLN A 106 7.63 17.25 10.11
C GLN A 106 6.51 16.24 9.87
N ASP A 107 6.08 16.09 8.62
CA ASP A 107 5.05 15.13 8.24
C ASP A 107 5.30 14.61 6.81
N PHE A 108 6.05 13.51 6.73
CA PHE A 108 6.37 12.86 5.46
C PHE A 108 5.12 12.32 4.73
N TYR A 109 4.10 11.91 5.49
CA TYR A 109 2.88 11.35 4.90
C TYR A 109 2.09 12.44 4.19
N GLN A 110 1.83 13.56 4.87
CA GLN A 110 1.15 14.70 4.27
C GLN A 110 1.97 15.26 3.10
N PHE A 111 3.28 15.41 3.25
CA PHE A 111 4.12 15.84 2.15
C PHE A 111 4.03 14.91 0.94
N SER A 112 4.05 13.60 1.12
CA SER A 112 4.08 12.65 -0.02
C SER A 112 2.70 12.38 -0.63
N CYS A 113 1.64 12.42 0.16
CA CYS A 113 0.31 11.92 -0.21
C CYS A 113 -0.81 12.95 0.00
N GLY A 114 -0.51 14.16 0.47
CA GLY A 114 -1.49 15.17 0.90
C GLY A 114 -2.50 15.58 -0.17
N ASN A 115 -2.17 15.42 -1.45
CA ASN A 115 -3.03 15.71 -2.59
C ASN A 115 -3.51 14.46 -3.35
N TYR A 116 -3.30 13.25 -2.79
CA TYR A 116 -3.71 11.99 -3.43
C TYR A 116 -5.20 11.97 -3.78
N ILE A 117 -6.07 12.32 -2.83
CA ILE A 117 -7.53 12.26 -2.97
C ILE A 117 -8.05 13.18 -4.09
N GLN A 118 -7.38 14.32 -4.35
CA GLN A 118 -7.76 15.25 -5.41
C GLN A 118 -7.50 14.67 -6.81
N HIS A 119 -6.52 13.77 -6.92
CA HIS A 119 -6.07 13.17 -8.17
C HIS A 119 -6.52 11.72 -8.34
N THR A 120 -7.04 11.11 -7.28
CA THR A 120 -7.75 9.85 -7.32
C THR A 120 -9.20 10.14 -6.98
N VAL A 121 -9.95 10.63 -7.96
CA VAL A 121 -11.40 10.57 -7.89
C VAL A 121 -11.72 9.10 -7.64
N VAL A 122 -12.10 8.78 -6.41
CA VAL A 122 -12.79 7.53 -6.13
C VAL A 122 -14.11 7.71 -6.86
N GLU A 123 -14.14 7.33 -8.14
CA GLU A 123 -15.41 7.02 -8.79
C GLU A 123 -16.15 6.12 -7.80
N GLU A 124 -17.38 6.54 -7.52
CA GLU A 124 -18.23 6.01 -6.48
C GLU A 124 -18.06 4.51 -6.27
N PRO A 125 -18.14 4.05 -5.01
CA PRO A 125 -17.81 2.68 -4.66
C PRO A 125 -18.51 1.71 -5.61
N VAL A 126 -17.73 0.74 -6.10
CA VAL A 126 -18.10 -0.43 -6.93
C VAL A 126 -19.32 -1.23 -6.41
N MET A 127 -19.94 -0.76 -5.32
CA MET A 127 -21.20 -1.22 -4.76
C MET A 127 -22.42 -0.99 -5.65
N ILE A 128 -22.45 0.01 -6.56
CA ILE A 128 -23.63 0.17 -7.44
C ILE A 128 -23.66 -0.91 -8.54
N LYS A 129 -22.51 -1.36 -9.05
CA LYS A 129 -22.45 -2.42 -10.07
C LYS A 129 -22.80 -3.82 -9.54
N LYS A 130 -22.68 -4.05 -8.23
CA LYS A 130 -23.04 -5.34 -7.60
C LYS A 130 -24.56 -5.51 -7.44
N ASN A 131 -25.32 -4.42 -7.33
CA ASN A 131 -26.77 -4.49 -7.14
C ASN A 131 -27.51 -4.99 -8.39
N GLU A 132 -27.09 -4.61 -9.60
CA GLU A 132 -27.77 -5.09 -10.82
C GLU A 132 -27.62 -6.59 -11.04
N ILE A 133 -26.42 -7.13 -10.78
CA ILE A 133 -26.16 -8.57 -10.91
C ILE A 133 -27.01 -9.34 -9.91
N PHE A 134 -27.06 -8.87 -8.65
CA PHE A 134 -27.86 -9.49 -7.60
C PHE A 134 -29.36 -9.44 -7.89
N VAL A 135 -29.87 -8.31 -8.38
CA VAL A 135 -31.29 -8.15 -8.78
C VAL A 135 -31.65 -9.06 -9.94
N ASN A 136 -30.77 -9.22 -10.93
CA ASN A 136 -31.01 -10.13 -12.06
C ASN A 136 -31.00 -11.60 -11.65
N LEU A 137 -30.16 -11.99 -10.69
CA LEU A 137 -30.16 -13.35 -10.12
C LEU A 137 -31.44 -13.64 -9.34
N ILE A 138 -31.89 -12.73 -8.48
CA ILE A 138 -33.16 -12.88 -7.73
C ILE A 138 -34.34 -12.99 -8.69
N ARG A 139 -34.39 -12.11 -9.70
CA ARG A 139 -35.47 -12.14 -10.70
C ARG A 139 -35.47 -13.45 -11.51
N GLY A 140 -34.29 -13.96 -11.85
CA GLY A 140 -34.15 -15.26 -12.51
C GLY A 140 -34.67 -16.43 -11.67
N MET A 141 -34.40 -16.43 -10.37
CA MET A 141 -34.89 -17.47 -9.45
C MET A 141 -36.41 -17.41 -9.22
N ASN A 142 -36.98 -16.22 -9.11
CA ASN A 142 -38.44 -16.04 -8.96
C ASN A 142 -39.23 -16.27 -10.25
N SER A 143 -38.57 -16.38 -11.41
CA SER A 143 -39.22 -16.68 -12.70
C SER A 143 -39.28 -18.18 -13.01
N VAL A 144 -38.64 -19.02 -12.19
CA VAL A 144 -38.55 -20.49 -12.36
C VAL A 144 -39.42 -21.24 -11.33
N VAL A 145 -40.08 -20.51 -10.42
CA VAL A 145 -41.09 -21.03 -9.47
C VAL A 145 -42.49 -20.68 -9.95
#